data_AF-A0A2K8KJQ8-F1
#
_entry.id   AF-A0A2K8KJQ8-F1
#
_cell.length_a   1.000
_cell.length_b   1.000
_cell.length_c   1.000
_cell.angle_alpha   90.00
_cell.angle_beta   90.00
_cell.angle_gamma   90.00
#
_symmetry.space_group_name_H-M   'P 1'
#
loop_
_entity.id
_entity.type
_entity.pdbx_description
1 polymer ?
#
loop_
_entity_poly.entity_id
_entity_poly.type
_entity_poly.pdbx_seq_one_letter_code
_entity_poly.pdbx_strand_id
1 'polypeptide(L)'
;MNIDALLQAETHFFQRYPGGFDDPALLPSVKKHRVEKMVAQCQEAFATTAFTHTEEVVQNWIKIVGRSSMVSLFEKPKFKDCLNSLSPQDKQQAVEALYEQLHGDAELGLNTLVTLFERHKMAKWSILSVVPAYFRPSVEVFVKPTTAKGVIAHFELDGLVYHSRPSWSFYQAYRAEIRAMKELVDVNLAPNNAAFSGFLMMSISGLK
;
A
#
# COMPACT_ATOMS: atom_id res chain seq x y z
N MET A 1 -2.55 -18.72 10.70
CA MET A 1 -2.60 -17.43 11.40
C MET A 1 -2.81 -17.66 12.89
N ASN A 2 -1.98 -17.04 13.71
CA ASN A 2 -2.02 -17.04 15.17
C ASN A 2 -2.97 -15.95 15.68
N ILE A 3 -4.19 -16.35 16.05
CA ILE A 3 -5.25 -15.44 16.52
C ILE A 3 -4.92 -14.87 17.90
N ASP A 4 -4.34 -15.68 18.79
CA ASP A 4 -3.99 -15.24 20.15
C ASP A 4 -2.97 -14.09 20.11
N ALA A 5 -1.97 -14.16 19.23
CA ALA A 5 -1.01 -13.08 19.01
C ALA A 5 -1.68 -11.79 18.52
N LEU A 6 -2.69 -11.90 17.65
CA LEU A 6 -3.46 -10.75 17.15
C LEU A 6 -4.27 -10.06 18.25
N LEU A 7 -4.97 -10.83 19.09
CA LEU A 7 -5.76 -10.28 20.20
C LEU A 7 -4.88 -9.70 21.31
N GLN A 8 -3.70 -10.28 21.55
CA GLN A 8 -2.69 -9.70 22.44
C GLN A 8 -2.15 -8.37 21.90
N ALA A 9 -1.88 -8.29 20.59
CA ALA A 9 -1.47 -7.05 19.93
C ALA A 9 -2.53 -5.96 20.08
N GLU A 10 -3.81 -6.27 19.88
CA GLU A 10 -4.93 -5.36 20.13
C GLU A 10 -4.95 -4.89 21.58
N THR A 11 -4.91 -5.83 22.53
CA THR A 11 -4.94 -5.52 23.97
C THR A 11 -3.81 -4.57 24.36
N HIS A 12 -2.58 -4.85 23.93
CA HIS A 12 -1.43 -3.98 24.18
C HIS A 12 -1.57 -2.60 23.52
N PHE A 13 -2.16 -2.54 22.32
CA PHE A 13 -2.40 -1.28 21.62
C PHE A 13 -3.35 -0.39 22.43
N PHE A 14 -4.50 -0.91 22.87
CA PHE A 14 -5.47 -0.13 23.65
C PHE A 14 -5.00 0.17 25.09
N GLN A 15 -4.19 -0.70 25.70
CA GLN A 15 -3.54 -0.37 26.97
C GLN A 15 -2.60 0.84 26.85
N ARG A 16 -1.92 0.97 25.71
CA ARG A 16 -1.00 2.07 25.43
C ARG A 16 -1.71 3.32 24.89
N TYR A 17 -2.76 3.12 24.11
CA TYR A 17 -3.54 4.16 23.42
C TYR A 17 -5.04 3.90 23.66
N PRO A 18 -5.58 4.26 24.84
CA PRO A 18 -6.98 3.99 25.16
C PRO A 18 -7.97 4.61 24.17
N GLY A 19 -7.61 5.75 23.55
CA GLY A 19 -8.41 6.38 22.49
C GLY A 19 -8.21 5.79 21.09
N GLY A 20 -7.48 4.68 20.96
CA GLY A 20 -7.12 4.11 19.67
C GLY A 20 -6.29 5.09 18.83
N PHE A 21 -6.62 5.22 17.54
CA PHE A 21 -5.95 6.20 16.66
C PHE A 21 -6.31 7.67 16.96
N ASP A 22 -7.37 7.92 17.73
CA ASP A 22 -7.74 9.25 18.21
C ASP A 22 -7.04 9.63 19.52
N ASP A 23 -6.21 8.72 20.08
CA ASP A 23 -5.41 9.00 21.26
C ASP A 23 -4.47 10.20 21.02
N PRO A 24 -4.42 11.20 21.93
CA PRO A 24 -3.59 12.39 21.78
C PRO A 24 -2.12 12.10 21.46
N ALA A 25 -1.57 10.98 21.95
CA ALA A 25 -0.19 10.60 21.68
C ALA A 25 0.05 10.17 20.22
N LEU A 26 -0.99 9.74 19.50
CA LEU A 26 -0.91 9.30 18.10
C LEU A 26 -1.32 10.37 17.10
N LEU A 27 -2.13 11.36 17.50
CA LEU A 27 -2.60 12.43 16.62
C LEU A 27 -1.50 13.10 15.77
N PRO A 28 -0.30 13.42 16.29
CA PRO A 28 0.76 14.01 15.47
C PRO A 28 1.22 13.09 14.33
N SER A 29 1.36 11.80 14.61
CA SER A 29 1.75 10.77 13.63
C SER A 29 0.64 10.53 12.61
N VAL A 30 -0.60 10.37 13.06
CA VAL A 30 -1.77 10.18 12.18
C VAL A 30 -1.93 11.35 11.21
N LYS A 31 -1.87 12.59 11.71
CA LYS A 31 -1.99 13.82 10.89
C LYS A 31 -0.86 13.96 9.87
N LYS A 32 0.34 13.45 10.16
CA LYS A 32 1.48 13.46 9.22
C LYS A 32 1.18 12.66 7.95
N HIS A 33 0.39 11.60 8.05
CA HIS A 33 0.10 10.73 6.92
C HIS A 33 -0.91 11.32 5.93
N ARG A 34 -1.79 12.23 6.39
CA ARG A 34 -2.78 12.95 5.56
C ARG A 34 -3.59 12.01 4.66
N VAL A 35 -3.97 10.84 5.18
CA VAL A 35 -4.51 9.72 4.38
C VAL A 35 -5.76 10.14 3.61
N GLU A 36 -6.74 10.78 4.25
CA GLU A 36 -7.98 11.23 3.59
C GLU A 36 -7.70 12.16 2.40
N LYS A 37 -6.80 13.13 2.58
CA LYS A 37 -6.39 14.04 1.50
C LYS A 37 -5.70 13.29 0.35
N MET A 38 -4.84 12.33 0.68
CA MET A 38 -4.16 11.50 -0.32
C MET A 38 -5.14 10.61 -1.07
N VAL A 39 -6.12 10.02 -0.39
CA VAL A 39 -7.19 9.21 -0.99
C VAL A 39 -8.00 10.06 -1.97
N ALA A 40 -8.51 11.21 -1.54
CA ALA A 40 -9.30 12.10 -2.40
C ALA A 40 -8.50 12.54 -3.65
N GLN A 41 -7.25 12.96 -3.46
CA GLN A 41 -6.38 13.34 -4.58
C GLN A 41 -6.08 12.18 -5.52
N CYS A 42 -5.90 10.97 -4.99
CA CYS A 42 -5.63 9.77 -5.77
C CYS A 42 -6.86 9.35 -6.59
N GLN A 43 -8.05 9.41 -6.00
CA GLN A 43 -9.30 9.04 -6.67
C GLN A 43 -9.65 10.01 -7.79
N GLU A 44 -9.47 11.31 -7.57
CA GLU A 44 -9.63 12.34 -8.60
C GLU A 44 -8.62 12.16 -9.74
N ALA A 45 -7.33 12.00 -9.39
CA ALA A 45 -6.25 11.89 -10.37
C ALA A 45 -6.31 10.63 -11.25
N PHE A 46 -6.98 9.58 -10.80
CA PHE A 46 -7.12 8.30 -11.50
C PHE A 46 -8.58 7.89 -11.68
N ALA A 47 -9.49 8.85 -11.82
CA ALA A 47 -10.83 8.58 -12.33
C ALA A 47 -10.73 7.99 -13.75
N THR A 48 -11.70 7.19 -14.18
CA THR A 48 -11.67 6.53 -15.50
C THR A 48 -11.47 7.51 -16.65
N THR A 49 -12.06 8.71 -16.56
CA THR A 49 -11.93 9.78 -17.56
C THR A 49 -10.53 10.40 -17.61
N ALA A 50 -9.70 10.27 -16.58
CA ALA A 50 -8.34 10.83 -16.56
C ALA A 50 -7.37 10.06 -17.47
N PHE A 51 -7.69 8.80 -17.81
CA PHE A 51 -6.82 7.92 -18.59
C PHE A 51 -6.79 8.22 -20.10
N THR A 52 -7.47 9.26 -20.56
CA THR A 52 -7.39 9.75 -21.94
C THR A 52 -6.11 10.53 -22.23
N HIS A 53 -5.38 10.97 -21.20
CA HIS A 53 -4.20 11.82 -21.31
C HIS A 53 -2.98 11.23 -20.61
N THR A 54 -2.21 10.42 -21.33
CA THR A 54 -1.07 9.64 -20.83
C THR A 54 -0.07 10.45 -20.00
N GLU A 55 0.37 11.60 -20.51
CA GLU A 55 1.37 12.40 -19.81
C GLU A 55 0.80 13.01 -18.52
N GLU A 56 -0.47 13.38 -18.50
CA GLU A 56 -1.12 13.89 -17.29
C GLU A 56 -1.23 12.79 -16.23
N VAL A 57 -1.62 11.57 -16.60
CA VAL A 57 -1.64 10.42 -15.69
C VAL A 57 -0.25 10.14 -15.12
N VAL A 58 0.79 10.17 -15.96
CA VAL A 58 2.19 10.00 -15.53
C VAL A 58 2.59 11.08 -14.50
N GLN A 59 2.30 12.36 -14.76
CA GLN A 59 2.61 13.43 -13.83
C GLN A 59 1.82 13.30 -12.50
N ASN A 60 0.56 12.91 -12.59
CA ASN A 60 -0.26 12.62 -11.42
C ASN A 60 0.29 11.44 -10.61
N TRP A 61 0.76 10.39 -11.27
CA TRP A 61 1.40 9.25 -10.62
C TRP A 61 2.67 9.62 -9.87
N ILE A 62 3.56 10.38 -10.51
CA ILE A 62 4.76 10.94 -9.88
C ILE A 62 4.38 11.77 -8.65
N LYS A 63 3.36 12.62 -8.77
CA LYS A 63 2.88 13.50 -7.70
C LYS A 63 2.32 12.72 -6.50
N ILE A 64 1.48 11.72 -6.73
CA ILE A 64 0.90 10.88 -5.67
C ILE A 64 2.00 10.10 -4.93
N VAL A 65 2.91 9.45 -5.66
CA VAL A 65 4.03 8.71 -5.04
C VAL A 65 4.98 9.66 -4.30
N GLY A 66 5.30 10.81 -4.89
CA GLY A 66 6.16 11.82 -4.28
C GLY A 66 5.60 12.38 -2.96
N ARG A 67 4.28 12.55 -2.88
CA ARG A 67 3.60 13.07 -1.68
C ARG A 67 3.31 12.01 -0.63
N SER A 68 3.26 10.73 -1.00
CA SER A 68 2.98 9.65 -0.05
C SER A 68 4.00 9.61 1.09
N SER A 69 3.52 9.61 2.32
CA SER A 69 4.34 9.37 3.52
C SER A 69 4.71 7.90 3.71
N MET A 70 4.03 6.99 3.00
CA MET A 70 4.24 5.54 3.08
C MET A 70 5.39 5.06 2.20
N VAL A 71 5.75 5.84 1.16
CA VAL A 71 6.87 5.55 0.26
C VAL A 71 8.15 6.18 0.78
N SER A 72 9.26 5.44 0.74
CA SER A 72 10.57 5.91 1.19
C SER A 72 11.06 7.13 0.40
N LEU A 73 11.68 8.08 1.09
CA LEU A 73 12.28 9.27 0.48
C LEU A 73 13.32 8.92 -0.59
N PHE A 74 13.99 7.77 -0.48
CA PHE A 74 14.98 7.30 -1.45
C PHE A 74 14.36 6.71 -2.73
N GLU A 75 13.10 6.28 -2.67
CA GLU A 75 12.42 5.66 -3.80
C GLU A 75 11.72 6.69 -4.68
N LYS A 76 11.27 7.81 -4.11
CA LYS A 76 10.51 8.84 -4.83
C LYS A 76 11.28 9.46 -6.00
N PRO A 77 12.55 9.92 -5.85
CA PRO A 77 13.30 10.46 -6.99
C PRO A 77 13.52 9.40 -8.06
N LYS A 78 13.90 8.18 -7.66
CA LYS A 78 14.14 7.07 -8.59
C LYS A 78 12.89 6.69 -9.39
N PHE A 79 11.73 6.72 -8.75
CA PHE A 79 10.46 6.46 -9.43
C PHE A 79 10.10 7.58 -10.42
N LYS A 80 10.28 8.84 -10.02
CA LYS A 80 10.10 9.99 -10.91
C LYS A 80 11.02 9.88 -12.13
N ASP A 81 12.30 9.61 -11.91
CA ASP A 81 13.29 9.51 -12.99
C ASP A 81 12.97 8.32 -13.90
N CYS A 82 12.55 7.19 -13.34
CA CYS A 82 12.09 6.03 -14.10
C CYS A 82 10.96 6.41 -15.06
N LEU A 83 9.84 6.97 -14.57
CA LEU A 83 8.70 7.34 -15.41
C LEU A 83 9.06 8.39 -16.46
N ASN A 84 9.91 9.36 -16.12
CA ASN A 84 10.36 10.38 -17.07
C ASN A 84 11.28 9.83 -18.16
N SER A 85 12.02 8.74 -17.87
CA SER A 85 12.92 8.09 -18.82
C SER A 85 12.26 7.10 -19.77
N LEU A 86 11.00 6.73 -19.52
CA LEU A 86 10.26 5.81 -20.37
C LEU A 86 10.02 6.41 -21.76
N SER A 87 10.07 5.55 -22.78
CA SER A 87 9.65 5.93 -24.13
C SER A 87 8.16 6.28 -24.15
N PRO A 88 7.66 7.03 -25.15
CA PRO A 88 6.22 7.31 -25.26
C PRO A 88 5.35 6.04 -25.27
N GLN A 89 5.83 4.98 -25.92
CA GLN A 89 5.14 3.68 -25.95
C GLN A 89 5.12 3.02 -24.56
N ASP A 90 6.25 3.01 -23.84
CA ASP A 90 6.32 2.43 -22.51
C ASP A 90 5.49 3.24 -21.49
N LYS A 91 5.42 4.57 -21.64
CA LYS A 91 4.52 5.41 -20.83
C LYS A 91 3.06 5.05 -21.06
N GLN A 92 2.67 4.87 -22.32
CA GLN A 92 1.31 4.44 -22.67
C GLN A 92 1.00 3.08 -22.02
N GLN A 93 1.90 2.11 -22.17
CA GLN A 93 1.76 0.79 -21.56
C GLN A 93 1.68 0.87 -20.02
N ALA A 94 2.48 1.72 -19.38
CA ALA A 94 2.42 1.92 -17.93
C ALA A 94 1.06 2.49 -17.48
N VAL A 95 0.51 3.44 -18.24
CA VAL A 95 -0.79 4.07 -17.95
C VAL A 95 -1.94 3.09 -18.15
N GLU A 96 -1.91 2.31 -19.24
CA GLU A 96 -2.89 1.24 -19.48
C GLU A 96 -2.82 0.16 -18.41
N ALA A 97 -1.63 -0.27 -18.01
CA ALA A 97 -1.46 -1.25 -16.94
C ALA A 97 -1.92 -0.71 -15.57
N LEU A 98 -1.71 0.59 -15.29
CA LEU A 98 -2.28 1.23 -14.10
C LEU A 98 -3.82 1.28 -14.19
N TYR A 99 -4.39 1.55 -15.36
CA TYR A 99 -5.83 1.49 -15.58
C TYR A 99 -6.37 0.09 -15.27
N GLU A 100 -5.76 -0.96 -15.83
CA GLU A 100 -6.15 -2.35 -15.54
C GLU A 100 -6.05 -2.65 -14.04
N GLN A 101 -4.96 -2.22 -13.39
CA GLN A 101 -4.79 -2.40 -11.94
C GLN A 101 -5.89 -1.72 -11.11
N LEU A 102 -6.34 -0.54 -11.55
CA LEU A 102 -7.30 0.27 -10.81
C LEU A 102 -8.75 0.04 -11.23
N HIS A 103 -9.07 -0.37 -12.45
CA HIS A 103 -10.44 -0.37 -12.97
C HIS A 103 -10.81 -1.66 -13.72
N GLY A 104 -9.83 -2.43 -14.16
CA GLY A 104 -10.02 -3.62 -14.98
C GLY A 104 -9.48 -4.88 -14.30
N ASP A 105 -8.68 -5.64 -15.04
CA ASP A 105 -8.03 -6.84 -14.53
C ASP A 105 -6.79 -6.47 -13.70
N ALA A 106 -6.96 -6.54 -12.38
CA ALA A 106 -5.91 -6.16 -11.46
C ALA A 106 -4.65 -7.04 -11.52
N GLU A 107 -4.80 -8.31 -11.91
CA GLU A 107 -3.68 -9.22 -12.10
C GLU A 107 -2.88 -8.83 -13.34
N LEU A 108 -3.58 -8.62 -14.46
CA LEU A 108 -2.97 -8.16 -15.71
C LEU A 108 -2.22 -6.84 -15.50
N GLY A 109 -2.86 -5.88 -14.84
CA GLY A 109 -2.26 -4.57 -14.53
C GLY A 109 -0.98 -4.70 -13.70
N LEU A 110 -1.03 -5.42 -12.58
CA LEU A 110 0.15 -5.63 -11.73
C LEU A 110 1.27 -6.35 -12.48
N ASN A 111 0.98 -7.45 -13.17
CA ASN A 111 2.00 -8.25 -13.86
C ASN A 111 2.68 -7.46 -14.99
N THR A 112 1.92 -6.62 -15.70
CA THR A 112 2.45 -5.73 -16.74
C THR A 112 3.37 -4.67 -16.13
N LEU A 113 2.97 -4.03 -15.03
CA LEU A 113 3.79 -3.03 -14.33
C LEU A 113 5.07 -3.63 -13.74
N VAL A 114 4.99 -4.83 -13.18
CA VAL A 114 6.18 -5.56 -12.70
C VAL A 114 7.17 -5.76 -13.84
N THR A 115 6.71 -6.29 -14.97
CA THR A 115 7.57 -6.57 -16.14
C THR A 115 8.21 -5.29 -16.68
N LEU A 116 7.45 -4.20 -16.77
CA LEU A 116 7.93 -2.92 -17.26
C LEU A 116 8.98 -2.31 -16.33
N PHE A 117 8.69 -2.21 -15.03
CA PHE A 117 9.57 -1.54 -14.07
C PHE A 117 10.75 -2.40 -13.59
N GLU A 118 10.75 -3.71 -13.84
CA GLU A 118 11.87 -4.61 -13.53
C GLU A 118 13.14 -4.18 -14.27
N ARG A 119 13.00 -3.76 -15.54
CA ARG A 119 14.10 -3.23 -16.38
C ARG A 119 14.77 -1.99 -15.77
N HIS A 120 14.02 -1.23 -14.97
CA HIS A 120 14.48 -0.01 -14.31
C HIS A 120 14.78 -0.21 -12.82
N LYS A 121 14.75 -1.45 -12.32
CA LYS A 121 14.90 -1.79 -10.88
C LYS A 121 13.87 -1.07 -9.99
N MET A 122 12.70 -0.79 -10.55
CA MET A 122 11.58 -0.09 -9.89
C MET A 122 10.34 -0.96 -9.70
N ALA A 123 10.38 -2.24 -10.07
CA ALA A 123 9.36 -3.23 -9.71
C ALA A 123 9.43 -3.56 -8.21
N LYS A 124 8.83 -2.68 -7.40
CA LYS A 124 8.87 -2.76 -5.94
C LYS A 124 7.48 -2.68 -5.36
N TRP A 125 7.25 -3.45 -4.30
CA TRP A 125 5.98 -3.48 -3.59
C TRP A 125 5.47 -2.10 -3.16
N SER A 126 6.32 -1.27 -2.56
CA SER A 126 5.93 0.08 -2.13
C SER A 126 5.49 0.98 -3.28
N ILE A 127 6.03 0.77 -4.48
CA ILE A 127 5.70 1.56 -5.67
C ILE A 127 4.41 1.05 -6.33
N LEU A 128 4.28 -0.27 -6.46
CA LEU A 128 3.16 -0.89 -7.18
C LEU A 128 1.88 -1.03 -6.34
N SER A 129 1.95 -0.85 -5.02
CA SER A 129 0.79 -0.98 -4.13
C SER A 129 0.30 0.34 -3.52
N VAL A 130 1.09 1.44 -3.58
CA VAL A 130 0.69 2.71 -2.95
C VAL A 130 -0.51 3.36 -3.61
N VAL A 131 -0.58 3.34 -4.95
CA VAL A 131 -1.72 3.93 -5.67
C VAL A 131 -2.99 3.12 -5.45
N PRO A 132 -3.01 1.77 -5.63
CA PRO A 132 -4.18 0.96 -5.27
C PRO A 132 -4.64 1.17 -3.82
N ALA A 133 -3.70 1.21 -2.86
CA ALA A 133 -4.00 1.41 -1.44
C ALA A 133 -4.63 2.78 -1.14
N TYR A 134 -4.27 3.84 -1.85
CA TYR A 134 -4.97 5.12 -1.74
C TYR A 134 -6.28 5.16 -2.53
N PHE A 135 -6.33 4.48 -3.67
CA PHE A 135 -7.50 4.49 -4.54
C PHE A 135 -8.69 3.75 -3.92
N ARG A 136 -8.44 2.60 -3.27
CA ARG A 136 -9.43 1.79 -2.53
C ARG A 136 -8.94 1.44 -1.12
N PRO A 137 -8.93 2.39 -0.18
CA PRO A 137 -8.28 2.23 1.12
C PRO A 137 -8.94 1.19 2.04
N SER A 138 -10.17 0.79 1.77
CA SER A 138 -10.88 -0.28 2.51
C SER A 138 -10.64 -1.68 1.95
N VAL A 139 -10.16 -1.78 0.70
CA VAL A 139 -10.02 -3.05 -0.04
C VAL A 139 -8.55 -3.39 -0.25
N GLU A 140 -7.77 -2.46 -0.82
CA GLU A 140 -6.39 -2.71 -1.22
C GLU A 140 -5.40 -2.49 -0.08
N VAL A 141 -4.29 -3.21 -0.12
CA VAL A 141 -3.26 -3.18 0.92
C VAL A 141 -1.97 -2.55 0.39
N PHE A 142 -1.32 -1.76 1.24
CA PHE A 142 0.03 -1.26 0.97
C PHE A 142 1.05 -2.27 1.48
N VAL A 143 1.92 -2.74 0.59
CA VAL A 143 2.94 -3.74 0.95
C VAL A 143 4.27 -3.03 1.21
N LYS A 144 4.57 -2.78 2.48
CA LYS A 144 5.91 -2.34 2.92
C LYS A 144 6.75 -3.57 3.25
N PRO A 145 7.94 -3.76 2.64
CA PRO A 145 8.74 -4.98 2.80
C PRO A 145 8.97 -5.42 4.24
N THR A 146 9.43 -4.53 5.11
CA THR A 146 9.77 -4.85 6.50
C THR A 146 8.52 -5.16 7.33
N THR A 147 7.45 -4.40 7.13
CA THR A 147 6.16 -4.63 7.80
C THR A 147 5.53 -5.94 7.35
N ALA A 148 5.45 -6.21 6.04
CA ALA A 148 4.88 -7.45 5.53
C ALA A 148 5.61 -8.69 6.05
N LYS A 149 6.95 -8.68 6.04
CA LYS A 149 7.76 -9.75 6.64
C LYS A 149 7.49 -9.92 8.14
N GLY A 150 7.42 -8.81 8.87
CA GLY A 150 7.13 -8.83 10.30
C GLY A 150 5.74 -9.38 10.61
N VAL A 151 4.72 -8.96 9.87
CA VAL A 151 3.33 -9.44 9.99
C VAL A 151 3.27 -10.95 9.73
N ILE A 152 3.86 -11.41 8.62
CA ILE A 152 3.88 -12.83 8.27
C ILE A 152 4.52 -13.67 9.39
N ALA A 153 5.68 -13.23 9.87
CA ALA A 153 6.41 -13.98 10.90
C ALA A 153 5.73 -13.93 12.26
N HIS A 154 5.24 -12.76 12.69
CA HIS A 154 4.69 -12.56 14.03
C HIS A 154 3.31 -13.22 14.21
N PHE A 155 2.46 -13.20 13.18
CA PHE A 155 1.13 -13.80 13.22
C PHE A 155 1.08 -15.18 12.56
N GLU A 156 2.24 -15.78 12.25
CA GLU A 156 2.35 -17.15 11.72
C GLU A 156 1.37 -17.36 10.53
N LEU A 157 1.52 -16.50 9.52
CA LEU A 157 0.71 -16.56 8.30
C LEU A 157 1.23 -17.67 7.38
N ASP A 158 0.87 -18.91 7.71
CA ASP A 158 1.30 -20.11 7.00
C ASP A 158 1.00 -20.05 5.50
N GLY A 159 1.94 -20.54 4.69
CA GLY A 159 1.83 -20.55 3.23
C GLY A 159 2.10 -19.19 2.56
N LEU A 160 2.28 -18.11 3.33
CA LEU A 160 2.59 -16.80 2.77
C LEU A 160 4.09 -16.48 2.85
N VAL A 161 4.78 -16.59 1.71
CA VAL A 161 6.23 -16.32 1.62
C VAL A 161 6.47 -14.98 0.94
N TYR A 162 7.15 -14.06 1.63
CA TYR A 162 7.52 -12.78 1.04
C TYR A 162 8.62 -12.93 -0.02
N HIS A 163 8.38 -12.35 -1.19
CA HIS A 163 9.39 -12.15 -2.23
C HIS A 163 9.56 -10.66 -2.55
N SER A 164 10.79 -10.24 -2.85
CA SER A 164 11.09 -8.84 -3.20
C SER A 164 10.43 -8.41 -4.51
N ARG A 165 10.39 -9.31 -5.50
CA ARG A 165 9.68 -9.12 -6.76
C ARG A 165 8.17 -9.26 -6.51
N PRO A 166 7.35 -8.26 -6.89
CA PRO A 166 5.92 -8.37 -6.71
C PRO A 166 5.28 -9.47 -7.56
N SER A 167 4.23 -10.10 -7.02
CA SER A 167 3.43 -11.12 -7.70
C SER A 167 1.96 -11.02 -7.30
N TRP A 168 1.06 -11.29 -8.23
CA TRP A 168 -0.37 -11.23 -7.94
C TRP A 168 -0.81 -12.23 -6.86
N SER A 169 -0.31 -13.47 -6.93
CA SER A 169 -0.63 -14.52 -5.95
C SER A 169 -0.28 -14.11 -4.51
N PHE A 170 0.89 -13.53 -4.28
CA PHE A 170 1.26 -13.00 -2.97
C PHE A 170 0.36 -11.84 -2.56
N TYR A 171 0.10 -10.90 -3.49
CA TYR A 171 -0.71 -9.71 -3.17
C TYR A 171 -2.12 -10.09 -2.74
N GLN A 172 -2.76 -10.99 -3.48
CA GLN A 172 -4.11 -11.47 -3.19
C GLN A 172 -4.16 -12.21 -1.85
N ALA A 173 -3.21 -13.13 -1.61
CA ALA A 173 -3.16 -13.88 -0.35
C ALA A 173 -2.90 -12.97 0.86
N TYR A 174 -1.93 -12.04 0.75
CA TYR A 174 -1.66 -11.08 1.83
C TYR A 174 -2.87 -10.16 2.09
N ARG A 175 -3.56 -9.70 1.04
CA ARG A 175 -4.79 -8.91 1.19
C ARG A 175 -5.89 -9.70 1.90
N ALA A 176 -6.02 -10.99 1.60
CA ALA A 176 -6.99 -11.87 2.26
C ALA A 176 -6.68 -12.04 3.76
N GLU A 177 -5.42 -12.26 4.13
CA GLU A 177 -4.99 -12.34 5.54
C GLU A 177 -5.23 -11.02 6.28
N ILE A 178 -4.92 -9.88 5.67
CA ILE A 178 -5.20 -8.56 6.24
C ILE A 178 -6.71 -8.36 6.48
N ARG A 179 -7.54 -8.77 5.54
CA ARG A 179 -8.99 -8.73 5.71
C ARG A 179 -9.46 -9.64 6.86
N ALA A 180 -8.99 -10.89 6.89
CA ALA A 180 -9.34 -11.84 7.95
C ALA A 180 -8.95 -11.33 9.33
N MET A 181 -7.75 -10.76 9.50
CA MET A 181 -7.34 -10.15 10.76
C MET A 181 -8.25 -8.98 11.18
N LYS A 182 -8.65 -8.12 10.23
CA LYS A 182 -9.57 -7.00 10.52
C LYS A 182 -10.94 -7.45 11.00
N GLU A 183 -11.41 -8.61 10.56
CA GLU A 183 -12.71 -9.17 10.97
C GLU A 183 -12.67 -9.74 12.40
N LEU A 184 -11.48 -9.91 12.99
CA LEU A 184 -11.27 -10.49 14.33
C LEU A 184 -10.95 -9.45 15.43
N VAL A 185 -10.72 -8.20 15.06
CA VAL A 185 -10.36 -7.12 16.00
C VAL A 185 -11.43 -6.02 16.02
N ASP A 186 -11.34 -5.12 17.00
CA ASP A 186 -12.19 -3.95 17.13
C ASP A 186 -12.10 -3.06 15.87
N VAL A 187 -13.27 -2.63 15.39
CA VAL A 187 -13.42 -1.82 14.17
C VAL A 187 -12.63 -0.50 14.24
N ASN A 188 -12.39 0.03 15.43
CA ASN A 188 -11.63 1.27 15.64
C ASN A 188 -10.13 1.12 15.34
N LEU A 189 -9.59 -0.11 15.28
CA LEU A 189 -8.23 -0.38 14.79
C LEU A 189 -8.14 -0.46 13.26
N ALA A 190 -9.29 -0.55 12.60
CA ALA A 190 -9.40 -0.93 11.20
C ALA A 190 -10.21 0.04 10.31
N PRO A 191 -10.22 1.39 10.53
CA PRO A 191 -11.05 2.31 9.74
C PRO A 191 -10.66 2.32 8.25
N ASN A 192 -9.41 1.96 7.94
CA ASN A 192 -8.93 1.62 6.61
C ASN A 192 -7.67 0.74 6.71
N ASN A 193 -7.24 0.18 5.58
CA ASN A 193 -6.09 -0.73 5.55
C ASN A 193 -4.76 -0.04 5.88
N ALA A 194 -4.64 1.29 5.69
CA ALA A 194 -3.44 2.03 6.07
C ALA A 194 -3.35 2.18 7.60
N ALA A 195 -4.45 2.51 8.27
CA ALA A 195 -4.54 2.55 9.73
C ALA A 195 -4.27 1.17 10.33
N PHE A 196 -4.92 0.13 9.79
CA PHE A 196 -4.72 -1.23 10.26
C PHE A 196 -3.27 -1.71 10.10
N SER A 197 -2.64 -1.41 8.96
CA SER A 197 -1.21 -1.68 8.76
C SER A 197 -0.32 -0.92 9.75
N GLY A 198 -0.73 0.30 10.13
CA GLY A 198 -0.10 1.09 11.18
C GLY A 198 -0.18 0.42 12.55
N PHE A 199 -1.36 -0.07 12.91
CA PHE A 199 -1.57 -0.88 14.12
C PHE A 199 -0.63 -2.09 14.14
N LEU A 200 -0.65 -2.92 13.10
CA LEU A 200 0.20 -4.11 13.03
C LEU A 200 1.69 -3.76 13.17
N MET A 201 2.15 -2.69 12.49
CA MET A 201 3.53 -2.23 12.59
C MET A 201 3.92 -1.80 14.00
N MET A 202 3.00 -1.17 14.72
CA MET A 202 3.23 -0.70 16.09
C MET A 202 3.20 -1.83 17.12
N SER A 203 2.47 -2.91 16.83
CA SER A 203 2.35 -4.08 17.70
C SER A 203 3.49 -5.07 17.55
N ILE A 204 4.18 -5.10 16.40
CA ILE A 204 5.35 -5.95 16.18
C ILE A 204 6.59 -5.30 16.83
N SER A 205 7.05 -5.90 17.93
CA SER A 205 8.29 -5.51 18.62
C SER A 205 9.49 -5.46 17.67
N GLY A 206 10.17 -4.30 17.57
CA GLY A 206 11.42 -4.14 16.82
C GLY A 206 11.34 -3.42 15.47
N LEU A 207 10.15 -2.98 15.02
CA LEU A 207 9.98 -2.21 13.77
C LEU A 207 9.97 -0.67 13.94
N LYS A 208 10.50 -0.14 15.05
CA LYS A 208 10.61 1.30 15.29
C LYS A 208 11.69 1.96 14.43
#